data_AF-A0AB39DC14-F1
#
_entry.id   AF-A0AB39DC14-F1
#
_cell.length_a   1.000
_cell.length_b   1.000
_cell.length_c   1.000
_cell.angle_alpha   90.00
_cell.angle_beta   90.00
_cell.angle_gamma   90.00
#
_symmetry.space_group_name_H-M   'P 1'
#
loop_
_entity.id
_entity.type
_entity.pdbx_description
1 polymer ?
#
loop_
_entity_poly.entity_id
_entity_poly.type
_entity_poly.pdbx_seq_one_letter_code
_entity_poly.pdbx_strand_id
1 'polypeptide(L)'
;MDMNEQENTALMTECRERTIEVFRAIWDNNYKAAENETGISAAKWKRLCNRAQFPTFEMMVLLAKTRTYFLVWMMTGEAATYLQLSPHDKWQHKLARAVGFDVDKRKKAEKE
;
A
#
# COMPACT_ATOMS: atom_id res chain seq x y z
N MET A 1 -10.39 -13.59 -28.47
CA MET A 1 -9.44 -13.31 -27.39
C MET A 1 -9.24 -14.62 -26.68
N ASP A 2 -8.00 -15.09 -26.57
CA ASP A 2 -7.71 -16.37 -25.95
C ASP A 2 -8.08 -16.29 -24.45
N MET A 3 -8.63 -17.36 -23.87
CA MET A 3 -9.09 -17.35 -22.47
C MET A 3 -7.96 -16.92 -21.51
N ASN A 4 -6.74 -17.34 -21.82
CA ASN A 4 -5.52 -16.96 -21.10
C ASN A 4 -5.16 -15.47 -21.20
N GLU A 5 -5.50 -14.77 -22.29
CA GLU A 5 -5.22 -13.34 -22.43
C GLU A 5 -6.16 -12.49 -21.58
N GLN A 6 -7.42 -12.93 -21.46
CA GLN A 6 -8.41 -12.26 -20.60
C GLN A 6 -8.05 -12.38 -19.12
N GLU A 7 -7.66 -13.58 -18.68
CA GLU A 7 -7.23 -13.82 -17.29
C GLU A 7 -5.98 -13.00 -16.94
N ASN A 8 -4.98 -12.96 -17.82
CA ASN A 8 -3.77 -12.15 -17.62
C ASN A 8 -4.08 -10.65 -17.54
N THR A 9 -5.00 -10.17 -18.37
CA THR A 9 -5.42 -8.75 -18.36
C THR A 9 -6.17 -8.40 -17.07
N ALA A 10 -7.02 -9.31 -16.58
CA ALA A 10 -7.72 -9.15 -15.31
C ALA A 10 -6.72 -9.08 -14.14
N LEU A 11 -5.79 -10.05 -14.06
CA LEU A 11 -4.77 -10.09 -13.02
C LEU A 11 -3.91 -8.81 -12.97
N MET A 12 -3.47 -8.33 -14.14
CA MET A 12 -2.68 -7.08 -14.24
C MET A 12 -3.49 -5.86 -13.83
N THR A 13 -4.79 -5.84 -14.13
CA THR A 13 -5.69 -4.77 -13.72
C THR A 13 -5.86 -4.75 -12.20
N GLU A 14 -6.08 -5.90 -11.57
CA GLU A 14 -6.20 -5.97 -10.13
C GLU A 14 -4.89 -5.59 -9.41
N CYS A 15 -3.75 -6.04 -9.92
CA CYS A 15 -2.43 -5.67 -9.38
C CYS A 15 -2.23 -4.14 -9.41
N ARG A 16 -2.67 -3.48 -10.49
CA ARG A 16 -2.66 -2.01 -10.57
C ARG A 16 -3.52 -1.39 -9.48
N GLU A 17 -4.76 -1.84 -9.31
CA GLU A 17 -5.67 -1.28 -8.30
C GLU A 17 -5.11 -1.45 -6.89
N ARG A 18 -4.59 -2.63 -6.55
CA ARG A 18 -3.93 -2.89 -5.26
C ARG A 18 -2.72 -1.99 -5.04
N THR A 19 -1.89 -1.78 -6.07
CA THR A 19 -0.74 -0.86 -5.97
C THR A 19 -1.18 0.57 -5.68
N ILE A 20 -2.28 1.02 -6.31
CA ILE A 20 -2.87 2.36 -6.07
C ILE A 20 -3.40 2.45 -4.63
N GLU A 21 -4.03 1.40 -4.10
CA GLU A 21 -4.52 1.36 -2.73
C GLU A 21 -3.38 1.51 -1.72
N VAL A 22 -2.28 0.78 -1.89
CA VAL A 22 -1.10 0.91 -1.01
C VAL A 22 -0.49 2.30 -1.10
N PHE A 23 -0.38 2.86 -2.32
CA PHE A 23 0.10 4.22 -2.50
C PHE A 23 -0.76 5.23 -1.70
N ARG A 24 -2.08 5.11 -1.79
CA ARG A 24 -3.02 5.97 -1.06
C ARG A 24 -2.95 5.77 0.45
N ALA A 25 -2.77 4.54 0.92
CA ALA A 25 -2.64 4.25 2.34
C ALA A 25 -1.38 4.88 2.97
N ILE A 26 -0.31 5.03 2.19
CA ILE A 26 0.95 5.59 2.66
C ILE A 26 0.96 7.12 2.55
N TRP A 27 0.52 7.68 1.41
CA TRP A 27 0.70 9.10 1.12
C TRP A 27 -0.59 9.90 0.88
N ASP A 28 -1.77 9.29 0.94
CA ASP A 28 -3.07 9.97 0.78
C ASP A 28 -3.16 10.90 -0.46
N ASN A 29 -2.70 10.40 -1.61
CA ASN A 29 -2.57 11.15 -2.87
C ASN A 29 -1.60 12.35 -2.85
N ASN A 30 -0.74 12.47 -1.84
CA ASN A 30 0.34 13.45 -1.81
C ASN A 30 1.53 13.01 -2.68
N TYR A 31 1.44 13.29 -3.98
CA TYR A 31 2.45 12.88 -4.97
C TYR A 31 3.84 13.50 -4.73
N LYS A 32 3.90 14.71 -4.15
CA LYS A 32 5.18 15.37 -3.83
C LYS A 32 5.91 14.67 -2.69
N ALA A 33 5.17 14.24 -1.66
CA ALA A 33 5.76 13.46 -0.56
C ALA A 33 6.30 12.12 -1.08
N ALA A 34 5.52 11.43 -1.91
CA ALA A 34 5.96 10.18 -2.53
C ALA A 34 7.21 10.38 -3.40
N GLU A 35 7.30 11.47 -4.17
CA GLU A 35 8.49 11.80 -4.96
C GLU A 35 9.72 12.05 -4.09
N ASN A 36 9.58 12.82 -3.02
CA ASN A 36 10.69 13.09 -2.09
C ASN A 36 11.21 11.83 -1.40
N GLU A 37 10.32 10.90 -1.04
CA GLU A 37 10.69 9.66 -0.35
C GLU A 37 11.23 8.57 -1.28
N THR A 38 10.68 8.48 -2.50
CA THR A 38 10.97 7.36 -3.41
C THR A 38 11.91 7.72 -4.57
N GLY A 39 12.07 9.00 -4.87
CA GLY A 39 12.79 9.49 -6.06
C GLY A 39 12.01 9.31 -7.37
N ILE A 40 10.82 8.70 -7.35
CA ILE A 40 9.95 8.60 -8.51
C ILE A 40 9.14 9.87 -8.67
N SER A 41 9.17 10.47 -9.86
CA SER A 41 8.49 11.74 -10.11
C SER A 41 7.00 11.70 -9.78
N ALA A 42 6.48 12.79 -9.20
CA ALA A 42 5.06 12.94 -8.88
C ALA A 42 4.15 12.70 -10.10
N ALA A 43 4.62 13.08 -11.30
CA ALA A 43 3.93 12.84 -12.55
C ALA A 43 3.75 11.33 -12.85
N LYS A 44 4.77 10.52 -12.59
CA LYS A 44 4.71 9.06 -12.79
C LYS A 44 3.72 8.44 -11.79
N TRP A 45 3.76 8.84 -10.51
CA TRP A 45 2.77 8.40 -9.52
C TRP A 45 1.34 8.81 -9.89
N LYS A 46 1.15 10.03 -10.37
CA LYS A 46 -0.15 10.53 -10.82
C LYS A 46 -0.70 9.74 -12.01
N ARG A 47 0.14 9.37 -12.98
CA ARG A 47 -0.27 8.51 -14.11
C ARG A 47 -0.76 7.14 -13.63
N LEU A 48 -0.06 6.54 -12.66
CA LEU A 48 -0.50 5.28 -12.05
C LEU A 48 -1.87 5.45 -11.38
N CYS A 49 -2.02 6.45 -10.51
CA CYS A 49 -3.26 6.69 -9.77
C CYS A 49 -4.46 7.05 -10.66
N ASN A 50 -4.19 7.64 -11.83
CA ASN A 50 -5.19 7.92 -12.87
C ASN A 50 -5.46 6.73 -13.80
N ARG A 51 -4.86 5.55 -13.53
CA ARG A 51 -4.98 4.32 -14.35
C ARG A 51 -4.49 4.49 -15.79
N ALA A 52 -3.69 5.52 -16.05
CA ALA A 52 -3.09 5.79 -17.36
C ALA A 52 -1.87 4.89 -17.65
N GLN A 53 -1.36 4.19 -16.64
CA GLN A 53 -0.29 3.21 -16.77
C GLN A 53 -0.46 2.06 -15.77
N PHE A 54 0.18 0.92 -16.06
CA PHE A 54 0.39 -0.15 -15.08
C PHE A 54 1.55 0.19 -14.13
N PRO A 55 1.58 -0.39 -12.93
CA PRO A 55 2.68 -0.17 -11.99
C PRO A 55 3.98 -0.75 -12.55
N THR A 56 5.08 -0.01 -12.42
CA THR A 56 6.40 -0.54 -12.75
C THR A 56 6.94 -1.37 -11.59
N PHE A 57 7.84 -2.31 -11.88
CA PHE A 57 8.52 -3.10 -10.84
C PHE A 57 9.19 -2.20 -9.79
N GLU A 58 9.86 -1.15 -10.24
CA GLU A 58 10.47 -0.12 -9.40
C GLU A 58 9.48 0.51 -8.39
N MET A 59 8.27 0.87 -8.82
CA MET A 59 7.22 1.41 -7.95
C MET A 59 6.80 0.42 -6.88
N MET A 60 6.59 -0.85 -7.27
CA MET A 60 6.18 -1.91 -6.34
C MET A 60 7.26 -2.22 -5.31
N VAL A 61 8.54 -2.25 -5.73
CA VAL A 61 9.68 -2.44 -4.82
C VAL A 61 9.79 -1.29 -3.82
N LEU A 62 9.60 -0.05 -4.25
CA LEU A 62 9.66 1.11 -3.35
C LEU A 62 8.52 1.12 -2.34
N LEU A 63 7.29 0.82 -2.78
CA LEU A 63 6.14 0.63 -1.89
C LEU A 63 6.40 -0.48 -0.86
N ALA A 64 6.97 -1.60 -1.30
CA ALA A 64 7.37 -2.70 -0.44
C ALA A 64 8.48 -2.30 0.54
N LYS A 65 9.43 -1.44 0.15
CA LYS A 65 10.45 -0.93 1.09
C LYS A 65 9.85 -0.02 2.16
N THR A 66 8.88 0.81 1.81
CA THR A 66 8.19 1.68 2.78
C THR A 66 7.34 0.86 3.76
N ARG A 67 6.72 -0.22 3.27
CA ARG A 67 5.87 -1.13 4.06
C ARG A 67 5.95 -2.56 3.51
N THR A 68 6.86 -3.36 4.05
CA THR A 68 7.21 -4.71 3.56
C THR A 68 6.03 -5.68 3.50
N TYR A 69 5.06 -5.51 4.39
CA TYR A 69 3.89 -6.38 4.50
C TYR A 69 2.92 -6.29 3.30
N PHE A 70 3.01 -5.24 2.49
CA PHE A 70 2.10 -5.06 1.35
C PHE A 70 2.58 -5.68 0.05
N LEU A 71 3.83 -6.16 -0.05
CA LEU A 71 4.34 -6.72 -1.31
C LEU A 71 3.54 -7.95 -1.76
N VAL A 72 3.37 -8.92 -0.86
CA VAL A 72 2.61 -10.15 -1.18
C VAL A 72 1.18 -9.77 -1.53
N TRP A 73 0.56 -8.91 -0.73
CA TRP A 73 -0.80 -8.45 -0.97
C TRP A 73 -0.97 -7.70 -2.30
N MET A 74 -0.05 -6.82 -2.70
CA MET A 74 -0.11 -6.14 -3.99
C MET A 74 -0.09 -7.13 -5.15
N MET A 75 0.75 -8.15 -5.06
CA MET A 75 0.92 -9.15 -6.13
C MET A 75 -0.25 -10.13 -6.19
N THR A 76 -0.68 -10.69 -5.06
CA THR A 76 -1.62 -11.82 -5.04
C THR A 76 -3.03 -11.45 -4.58
N GLY A 77 -3.23 -10.28 -3.98
CA GLY A 77 -4.46 -9.93 -3.27
C GLY A 77 -4.63 -10.63 -1.93
N GLU A 78 -3.72 -11.54 -1.56
CA GLU A 78 -3.75 -12.31 -0.33
C GLU A 78 -2.69 -11.81 0.65
N ALA A 79 -3.02 -11.79 1.94
CA ALA A 79 -2.08 -11.38 2.98
C ALA A 79 -1.57 -12.62 3.74
N ALA A 80 -0.25 -12.84 3.70
CA ALA A 80 0.40 -14.08 4.15
C ALA A 80 0.81 -14.15 5.64
N THR A 81 0.35 -13.24 6.52
CA THR A 81 0.77 -13.25 7.95
C THR A 81 -0.34 -12.94 8.95
N TYR A 82 -0.16 -13.41 10.20
CA TYR A 82 -1.06 -13.30 11.37
C TYR A 82 -1.49 -11.86 11.76
N LEU A 83 -0.87 -10.83 11.20
CA LEU A 83 -1.22 -9.42 11.41
C LEU A 83 -1.66 -8.82 10.09
N GLN A 84 -2.90 -9.15 9.69
CA GLN A 84 -3.55 -8.51 8.56
C GLN A 84 -3.95 -7.09 8.94
N LEU A 85 -3.27 -6.15 8.29
CA LEU A 85 -3.60 -4.74 8.31
C LEU A 85 -4.16 -4.38 6.95
N SER A 86 -5.49 -4.35 6.85
CA SER A 86 -6.14 -3.67 5.75
C SER A 86 -5.85 -2.17 5.86
N PRO A 87 -5.58 -1.46 4.76
CA PRO A 87 -5.53 0.00 4.77
C PRO A 87 -6.88 0.64 5.15
N HIS A 88 -7.98 -0.13 5.06
CA HIS A 88 -9.30 0.26 5.54
C HIS A 88 -9.50 0.03 7.04
N ASP A 89 -8.64 -0.77 7.69
CA ASP A 89 -8.67 -0.98 9.13
C ASP A 89 -7.97 0.17 9.88
N LYS A 90 -8.28 0.35 11.17
CA LYS A 90 -7.48 1.16 12.11
C LYS A 90 -6.13 0.49 12.39
N TRP A 91 -5.34 0.31 11.35
CA TRP A 91 -4.12 -0.49 11.36
C TRP A 91 -3.06 0.10 12.29
N GLN A 92 -3.06 1.41 12.52
CA GLN A 92 -2.12 2.06 13.45
C GLN A 92 -2.23 1.47 14.87
N HIS A 93 -3.44 1.13 15.33
CA HIS A 93 -3.67 0.55 16.67
C HIS A 93 -3.23 -0.91 16.76
N LYS A 94 -3.51 -1.70 15.72
CA LYS A 94 -3.09 -3.10 15.62
C LYS A 94 -1.55 -3.20 15.53
N LEU A 95 -0.93 -2.32 14.76
CA LEU A 95 0.53 -2.24 14.62
C LEU A 95 1.18 -1.83 15.95
N ALA A 96 0.66 -0.80 16.64
CA ALA A 96 1.16 -0.36 17.94
C ALA A 96 1.11 -1.46 19.02
N ARG A 97 0.03 -2.24 19.07
CA ARG A 97 -0.05 -3.43 19.95
C ARG A 97 0.97 -4.51 19.57
N ALA A 98 1.13 -4.79 18.28
CA ALA A 98 2.06 -5.81 17.80
C ALA A 98 3.53 -5.48 18.08
N VAL A 99 3.90 -4.19 18.02
CA VAL A 99 5.27 -3.71 18.33
C VAL A 99 5.47 -3.34 19.81
N GLY A 100 4.52 -3.61 20.69
CA GLY A 100 4.64 -3.36 22.13
C GLY A 100 4.59 -1.88 22.53
N PHE A 101 4.13 -0.99 21.65
CA PHE A 101 3.82 0.39 22.01
C PHE A 101 2.53 0.42 22.82
N ASP A 102 2.64 0.73 24.10
CA ASP A 102 1.54 0.80 25.04
C ASP A 102 0.65 2.03 24.75
N VAL A 103 -0.28 1.89 23.80
CA VAL A 103 -1.24 2.93 23.40
C VAL A 103 -2.14 3.34 24.58
N ASP A 104 -2.30 2.46 25.56
CA ASP A 104 -3.17 2.68 26.72
C ASP A 104 -2.55 3.66 27.73
N LYS A 105 -1.22 3.87 27.74
CA LYS A 105 -0.57 4.89 28.59
C LYS A 105 -0.90 6.33 28.21
N ARG A 106 -1.16 6.64 26.93
CA ARG A 106 -1.54 8.01 26.53
C ARG A 106 -2.93 8.40 27.04
N LYS A 107 -3.90 7.47 27.03
CA LYS A 107 -5.25 7.74 27.53
C LYS A 107 -5.33 7.92 29.04
N LYS A 108 -4.35 7.38 29.79
CA LYS A 108 -4.28 7.55 31.25
C LYS A 108 -3.69 8.91 31.64
N ALA A 109 -2.81 9.49 30.81
CA ALA A 109 -2.23 10.81 31.02
C ALA A 109 -3.15 11.98 30.61
N GLU A 110 -4.18 11.74 29.80
CA GLU A 110 -5.18 12.76 29.43
C GLU A 110 -6.38 12.83 30.41
N LYS A 111 -6.41 11.99 31.44
CA LYS A 111 -7.50 11.90 32.44
C LYS A 111 -7.06 12.21 33.89
N GLU A 112 -5.79 12.52 34.10
CA GLU A 112 -5.24 13.11 35.34
C GLU A 112 -4.97 14.60 35.10
#